data_AF-A0AAQ4DTT3-F1
#
_entry.id   AF-A0AAQ4DTT3-F1
#
_cell.length_a   1.000
_cell.length_b   1.000
_cell.length_c   1.000
_cell.angle_alpha   90.00
_cell.angle_beta   90.00
_cell.angle_gamma   90.00
#
_symmetry.space_group_name_H-M   'P 1'
#
loop_
_entity.id
_entity.type
_entity.pdbx_description
1 polymer ?
#
loop_
_entity_poly.entity_id
_entity_poly.type
_entity_poly.pdbx_seq_one_letter_code
_entity_poly.pdbx_strand_id
1 'polypeptide(L)'
;MREQVNDYLAKGIIRPSQNQYCAPTIVVDQPHHPTTPRRMVHDYRKLNEKTINPPYPMPIMEDVIDDIMSDGSRYFTVLDVKSAFLT
;
A
#
# COMPACT_ATOMS: atom_id res chain seq x y z
N MET A 1 -1.49 16.70 -5.12
CA MET A 1 -1.64 15.92 -6.37
C MET A 1 -0.47 16.14 -7.33
N ARG A 2 -0.27 17.34 -7.90
CA ARG A 2 0.81 17.57 -8.88
C ARG A 2 2.21 17.20 -8.38
N GLU A 3 2.55 17.56 -7.15
CA GLU A 3 3.84 17.21 -6.54
C GLU A 3 4.05 15.70 -6.44
N GLN A 4 3.07 14.94 -5.95
CA GLN A 4 3.12 13.48 -5.88
C GLN A 4 3.22 12.84 -7.26
N VAL A 5 2.49 13.37 -8.25
CA VAL A 5 2.57 12.89 -9.64
C VAL A 5 3.98 13.12 -10.20
N ASN A 6 4.57 14.30 -9.98
CA ASN A 6 5.92 14.59 -10.45
C ASN A 6 6.98 13.73 -9.74
N ASP A 7 6.84 13.49 -8.44
CA ASP A 7 7.71 12.59 -7.68
C ASP A 7 7.63 11.16 -8.20
N TYR A 8 6.42 10.64 -8.46
CA TYR A 8 6.23 9.31 -9.01
C TYR A 8 6.74 9.18 -10.44
N LEU A 9 6.61 10.22 -11.27
CA LEU A 9 7.21 10.26 -12.59
C LEU A 9 8.74 10.25 -12.52
N ALA A 10 9.33 11.05 -11.63
CA ALA A 10 10.78 11.12 -11.43
C ALA A 10 11.36 9.79 -10.91
N LYS A 11 10.61 9.08 -10.04
CA LYS A 11 10.96 7.74 -9.54
C LYS A 11 10.66 6.61 -10.54
N GLY A 12 10.01 6.91 -11.66
CA GLY A 12 9.61 5.90 -12.65
C GLY A 12 8.48 4.96 -12.20
N ILE A 13 7.79 5.28 -11.11
CA ILE A 13 6.66 4.50 -10.57
C ILE A 13 5.46 4.56 -11.51
N ILE A 14 5.26 5.71 -12.16
CA ILE A 14 4.18 5.92 -13.13
C ILE A 14 4.72 6.43 -14.46
N ARG A 15 3.92 6.32 -15.52
CA ARG A 15 4.21 6.86 -16.85
C ARG A 15 2.95 7.45 -17.50
N PRO A 16 3.08 8.41 -18.43
CA PRO A 16 1.98 8.82 -19.28
C PRO A 16 1.40 7.61 -20.04
N SER A 17 0.09 7.54 -20.14
CA SER A 17 -0.61 6.47 -20.88
C SER A 17 -1.88 6.98 -21.53
N GLN A 18 -2.30 6.32 -22.60
CA GLN A 18 -3.55 6.59 -23.30
C GLN A 18 -4.32 5.27 -23.42
N ASN A 19 -5.16 5.00 -22.43
CA ASN A 19 -5.88 3.73 -22.28
C ASN A 19 -7.39 3.94 -22.20
N GLN A 20 -8.15 2.90 -22.54
CA GLN A 20 -9.62 2.88 -22.39
C GLN A 20 -10.07 2.72 -20.93
N TYR A 21 -9.14 2.41 -20.02
CA TYR A 21 -9.38 2.25 -18.59
C TYR A 21 -8.79 3.44 -17.82
N CYS A 22 -9.58 4.00 -16.90
CA CYS A 22 -9.16 5.06 -16.01
C CYS A 22 -9.91 4.92 -14.68
N ALA A 23 -9.21 5.20 -13.57
CA ALA A 23 -9.80 5.25 -12.23
C ALA A 23 -9.84 6.71 -11.75
N PRO A 24 -10.95 7.16 -11.16
CA PRO A 24 -11.00 8.47 -10.50
C PRO A 24 -9.90 8.58 -9.44
N THR A 25 -9.26 9.74 -9.39
CA THR A 25 -8.19 10.01 -8.42
C THR A 25 -8.59 11.18 -7.54
N ILE A 26 -8.54 10.95 -6.23
CA ILE A 26 -8.94 11.92 -5.21
C ILE A 26 -7.76 12.23 -4.29
N VAL A 27 -7.77 13.43 -3.71
CA VAL A 27 -6.81 13.82 -2.67
C VAL A 27 -7.53 13.75 -1.34
N VAL A 28 -6.97 13.01 -0.40
CA VAL A 28 -7.52 12.83 0.95
C VAL A 28 -6.53 13.39 1.96
N ASP A 29 -7.03 14.16 2.92
CA ASP A 29 -6.22 14.65 4.03
C ASP A 29 -5.90 13.50 5.00
N GLN A 30 -4.66 13.47 5.45
CA GLN A 30 -4.16 12.49 6.40
C GLN A 30 -3.53 13.23 7.59
N PRO A 31 -4.36 13.82 8.46
CA PRO A 31 -3.92 14.77 9.48
C PRO A 31 -2.95 14.16 10.50
N HIS A 32 -3.00 12.84 10.72
CA HIS A 32 -2.13 12.13 11.65
C HIS A 32 -0.81 11.65 11.04
N HIS A 33 -0.53 11.94 9.76
CA HIS A 33 0.72 11.56 9.12
C HIS A 33 1.62 12.80 8.97
N PRO A 34 2.56 13.04 9.91
CA PRO A 34 3.29 14.31 10.01
C PRO A 34 4.13 14.64 8.78
N THR A 35 4.53 13.63 7.99
CA THR A 35 5.34 13.78 6.78
C THR A 35 4.52 13.70 5.48
N THR A 36 3.23 13.38 5.54
CA THR A 36 2.37 13.23 4.35
C THR A 36 0.96 13.67 4.70
N PRO A 37 0.73 14.99 4.86
CA PRO A 37 -0.56 15.52 5.32
C PRO A 37 -1.68 15.33 4.31
N ARG A 38 -1.37 14.99 3.05
CA ARG A 38 -2.34 14.67 1.99
C ARG A 38 -1.83 13.52 1.14
N ARG A 39 -2.71 12.57 0.81
CA ARG A 39 -2.40 11.43 -0.07
C ARG A 39 -3.28 11.42 -1.31
N MET A 40 -2.68 11.06 -2.45
CA MET A 40 -3.40 10.70 -3.66
C MET A 40 -3.95 9.29 -3.50
N VAL A 41 -5.25 9.11 -3.73
CA VAL A 41 -5.95 7.83 -3.63
C VAL A 41 -6.71 7.58 -4.93
N HIS A 42 -6.54 6.38 -5.48
CA HIS A 42 -7.26 5.94 -6.67
C HIS A 42 -8.46 5.09 -6.27
N ASP A 43 -9.63 5.41 -6.82
CA ASP A 43 -10.83 4.61 -6.62
C ASP A 43 -10.86 3.42 -7.60
N TYR A 44 -10.28 2.30 -7.17
CA TYR A 44 -10.22 1.07 -7.95
C TYR A 44 -11.44 0.15 -7.77
N ARG A 45 -12.54 0.58 -7.13
CA ARG A 45 -13.68 -0.32 -6.84
C ARG A 45 -14.23 -1.03 -8.09
N LYS A 46 -14.49 -0.28 -9.17
CA LYS A 46 -14.96 -0.84 -10.46
C LYS A 46 -13.92 -1.73 -11.16
N LEU A 47 -12.63 -1.48 -10.91
CA LEU A 47 -11.57 -2.33 -11.43
C LEU A 47 -11.53 -3.64 -10.65
N ASN A 48 -11.61 -3.56 -9.32
CA ASN A 48 -11.56 -4.70 -8.41
C ASN A 48 -12.70 -5.69 -8.65
N GLU A 49 -13.90 -5.22 -9.03
CA GLU A 49 -15.04 -6.06 -9.44
C GLU A 49 -14.75 -6.92 -10.68
N LYS A 50 -13.84 -6.47 -11.55
CA LYS A 50 -13.46 -7.17 -12.79
C LYS A 50 -12.20 -8.01 -12.66
N THR A 51 -11.43 -7.80 -11.59
CA THR A 51 -10.20 -8.55 -11.33
C THR A 51 -10.48 -9.80 -10.50
N ILE A 52 -9.75 -10.88 -10.79
CA ILE A 52 -9.74 -12.06 -9.92
C ILE A 52 -8.93 -11.69 -8.67
N ASN A 53 -9.49 -11.90 -7.49
CA ASN A 53 -8.76 -11.77 -6.24
C ASN A 53 -8.02 -13.09 -5.96
N PRO A 54 -6.70 -13.19 -6.16
CA PRO A 54 -5.98 -14.41 -5.83
C PRO A 54 -6.02 -14.60 -4.30
N PRO A 55 -6.36 -15.80 -3.81
CA PRO A 55 -6.30 -16.06 -2.37
C PRO A 55 -4.84 -16.06 -1.94
N TYR A 56 -4.46 -15.04 -1.16
CA TYR A 56 -3.21 -15.06 -0.41
C TYR A 56 -3.56 -15.41 1.04
N PRO A 57 -3.15 -16.58 1.55
CA PRO A 57 -3.44 -16.95 2.93
C PRO A 57 -2.67 -16.00 3.85
N MET A 58 -3.40 -15.06 4.45
CA MET A 58 -2.88 -14.24 5.53
C MET A 58 -3.01 -15.06 6.82
N PRO A 59 -1.90 -15.31 7.54
CA PRO A 59 -1.97 -16.06 8.78
C PRO A 59 -2.78 -15.26 9.81
N ILE A 60 -3.44 -15.97 10.73
CA ILE A 60 -4.16 -15.34 11.83
C ILE A 60 -3.10 -14.77 12.79
N MET A 61 -3.34 -13.55 13.29
CA MET A 61 -2.36 -12.87 14.15
C MET A 61 -1.98 -13.69 15.39
N GLU A 62 -2.94 -14.41 15.97
CA GLU A 62 -2.76 -15.28 17.13
C GLU A 62 -1.79 -16.42 16.81
N ASP A 63 -1.98 -17.13 15.70
CA ASP A 63 -1.08 -18.20 15.25
C ASP A 63 0.36 -17.69 15.07
N VAL A 64 0.53 -16.50 14.46
CA VAL A 64 1.85 -15.89 14.26
C VAL A 64 2.52 -15.55 15.59
N ILE A 65 1.75 -15.06 16.56
CA ILE A 65 2.28 -14.71 17.89
C ILE A 65 2.68 -15.98 18.64
N ASP A 66 1.83 -17.00 18.63
CA ASP A 66 2.09 -18.27 19.32
C ASP A 66 3.36 -18.94 18.76
N ASP A 67 3.51 -19.00 17.45
CA ASP A 67 4.72 -19.51 16.78
C ASP A 67 5.99 -18.78 17.24
N ILE A 68 5.91 -17.44 17.34
CA ILE A 68 7.06 -16.60 17.75
C ILE A 68 7.37 -16.74 19.24
N MET A 69 6.35 -16.95 20.09
CA MET A 69 6.49 -17.07 21.54
C MET A 69 6.88 -18.49 21.99
N SER A 70 6.50 -19.53 21.23
CA SER A 70 6.80 -20.93 21.57
C SER A 70 8.28 -21.28 21.52
N ASP A 71 9.08 -20.52 20.76
CA ASP A 71 10.51 -20.79 20.53
C ASP A 71 11.43 -20.34 21.68
N GLY A 72 10.88 -19.87 22.81
CA GLY A 72 11.66 -19.44 23.97
C GLY A 72 12.50 -18.16 23.73
N SER A 73 12.18 -17.43 22.67
CA SER A 73 12.81 -16.16 22.29
C SER A 73 12.61 -15.10 23.36
N ARG A 74 13.69 -14.40 23.72
CA ARG A 74 13.69 -13.37 24.78
C ARG A 74 13.72 -11.93 24.24
N TYR A 75 14.06 -11.77 22.96
CA TYR A 75 14.21 -10.48 22.31
C TYR A 75 13.53 -10.51 20.95
N PHE A 76 12.76 -9.47 20.65
CA PHE A 76 12.03 -9.33 19.40
C PHE A 76 12.35 -7.99 18.75
N THR A 77 12.47 -8.00 17.43
CA THR A 77 12.66 -6.79 16.61
C THR A 77 11.53 -6.74 15.58
N VAL A 78 10.82 -5.62 15.53
CA VAL A 78 9.77 -5.38 14.54
C VAL A 78 10.31 -4.43 13.48
N LEU A 79 10.22 -4.86 12.23
CA LEU A 79 10.63 -4.06 11.07
C LEU A 79 9.39 -3.73 10.24
N ASP A 80 9.26 -2.46 9.86
CA ASP A 80 8.24 -2.01 8.91
C ASP A 80 8.89 -1.74 7.55
N VAL A 81 8.36 -2.37 6.50
CA VAL A 81 8.85 -2.15 5.13
C VAL A 81 8.14 -0.94 4.53
N LYS A 82 8.86 0.18 4.53
CA LYS A 82 8.35 1.42 3.94
C LYS A 82 8.11 1.24 2.44
N SER A 83 6.91 1.60 1.98
CA SER A 83 6.54 1.58 0.56
C SER A 83 6.65 0.20 -0.10
N ALA A 84 6.32 -0.88 0.61
CA ALA A 84 6.42 -2.26 0.11
C ALA A 84 5.74 -2.49 -1.26
N PHE A 85 4.64 -1.78 -1.56
CA PHE A 85 3.93 -1.90 -2.84
C PHE A 85 4.56 -1.14 -4.01
N LEU A 86 5.43 -0.17 -3.74
CA LEU A 86 6.03 0.71 -4.74
C LEU A 86 7.54 0.49 -4.87
N THR A 87 8.05 -0.59 -4.26
CA THR A 87 9.46 -0.98 -4.31
C THR A 87 9.77 -1.71 -5.61
#